data_AF-A0A954GMD1-F1
#
_entry.id   AF-A0A954GMD1-F1
#
_cell.length_a   1.000
_cell.length_b   1.000
_cell.length_c   1.000
_cell.angle_alpha   90.00
_cell.angle_beta   90.00
_cell.angle_gamma   90.00
#
_symmetry.space_group_name_H-M   'P 1'
#
loop_
_entity.id
_entity.type
_entity.pdbx_description
1 polymer ?
#
loop_
_entity_poly.entity_id
_entity_poly.type
_entity_poly.pdbx_seq_one_letter_code
_entity_poly.pdbx_strand_id
1 'polypeptide(L)'
;ADRGCILLKNDKGDMVPQAMKHRRSDTDESVKISRTILNAVLEQKQAILSADAASDSRFDASESISALTIRSMMCAPMLNLQGEPVGAINIDTQNPVMQFRSDDLEIMLAIAGQAALAYEGAKLLQSFVEKQKQDSEMNIAANVQQALLPDRMPECTGYEFFASYEAAQAVGGDYYDVIPLTDGRVCLAFGDVAGKGVPASLVMSRMSSAVRTLVEHVPDPVELVGKINDHMCAKAVEGRFVTFVLTILDTVNHRMQVVNAGHMSPMIRKPDGSIEELDEETIGVPIGVMEGFPFEVVEREIHPGETIVIYTDGVSEAMNPQSDLYGMDRLREIVSNGSPNPEELGVAIREDVRRHASGRPQNDDITLMVFGRLS
;
A
#
# COMPACT_ATOMS: atom_id res chain seq x y z
N ALA A 1 50.04 2.63 -14.33
CA ALA A 1 48.68 2.44 -14.89
C ALA A 1 48.58 3.11 -16.25
N ASP A 2 48.34 2.33 -17.30
CA ASP A 2 48.02 2.83 -18.64
C ASP A 2 46.50 2.87 -18.85
N ARG A 3 45.77 1.95 -18.21
CA ARG A 3 44.31 1.83 -18.24
C ARG A 3 43.76 1.61 -16.84
N GLY A 4 42.55 2.09 -16.59
CA GLY A 4 41.80 1.83 -15.37
C GLY A 4 40.31 1.78 -15.64
N CYS A 5 39.60 0.92 -14.92
CA CYS A 5 38.16 0.77 -15.02
C CYS A 5 37.53 0.47 -13.66
N ILE A 6 36.36 1.06 -13.42
CA ILE A 6 35.50 0.76 -12.29
C ILE A 6 34.25 0.09 -12.83
N LEU A 7 33.93 -1.10 -12.32
CA LEU A 7 32.68 -1.79 -12.57
C LEU A 7 31.82 -1.74 -11.32
N LEU A 8 30.52 -1.53 -11.51
CA LEU A 8 29.52 -1.64 -10.45
C LEU A 8 28.50 -2.70 -10.83
N LYS A 9 27.99 -3.39 -9.83
CA LYS A 9 26.93 -4.39 -9.98
C LYS A 9 25.60 -3.67 -10.22
N ASN A 10 24.93 -3.97 -11.34
CA ASN A 10 23.59 -3.46 -11.60
C ASN A 10 22.52 -4.26 -10.81
N ASP A 11 21.25 -3.86 -10.88
CA ASP A 11 20.17 -4.52 -10.15
C ASP A 11 19.84 -5.94 -10.67
N LYS A 12 20.30 -6.31 -11.87
CA LYS A 12 20.23 -7.68 -12.41
C LYS A 12 21.37 -8.58 -11.95
N GLY A 13 22.36 -8.00 -11.26
CA GLY A 13 23.55 -8.69 -10.77
C GLY A 13 24.74 -8.68 -11.74
N ASP A 14 24.63 -8.04 -12.90
CA ASP A 14 25.72 -7.95 -13.88
C ASP A 14 26.71 -6.85 -13.50
N MET A 15 28.00 -7.09 -13.76
CA MET A 15 29.05 -6.09 -13.61
C MET A 15 29.14 -5.20 -14.84
N VAL A 16 28.79 -3.92 -14.67
CA VAL A 16 28.75 -2.95 -15.76
C VAL A 16 29.84 -1.90 -15.55
N PRO A 17 30.69 -1.62 -16.56
CA PRO A 17 31.65 -0.52 -16.49
C PRO A 17 30.93 0.83 -16.28
N GLN A 18 31.29 1.55 -15.22
CA GLN A 18 30.73 2.88 -14.91
C GLN A 18 31.75 4.00 -15.17
N ALA A 19 33.04 3.68 -15.09
CA ALA A 19 34.11 4.62 -15.42
C ALA A 19 35.28 3.88 -16.06
N MET A 20 35.90 4.51 -17.06
CA MET A 20 37.09 4.01 -17.74
C MET A 20 38.03 5.17 -18.03
N LYS A 21 39.34 4.96 -17.91
CA LYS A 21 40.35 5.97 -18.21
C LYS A 21 41.58 5.37 -18.89
N HIS A 22 42.07 6.08 -19.91
CA HIS A 22 43.31 5.79 -20.62
C HIS A 22 44.32 6.90 -20.36
N ARG A 23 45.60 6.54 -20.22
CA ARG A 23 46.70 7.51 -20.10
C ARG A 23 47.08 8.13 -21.45
N ARG A 24 46.90 7.41 -22.56
CA ARG A 24 47.15 7.88 -23.93
C ARG A 24 45.80 8.14 -24.61
N SER A 25 45.65 9.29 -25.26
CA SER A 25 44.40 9.77 -25.86
C SER A 25 44.07 9.19 -27.24
N ASP A 26 44.98 8.39 -27.83
CA ASP A 26 44.93 7.95 -29.25
C ASP A 26 44.38 6.52 -29.45
N THR A 27 43.85 5.89 -28.41
CA THR A 27 43.33 4.52 -28.47
C THR A 27 41.85 4.49 -28.14
N ASP A 28 41.02 4.29 -29.17
CA ASP A 28 39.55 4.22 -29.13
C ASP A 28 39.04 2.85 -28.63
N GLU A 29 39.90 2.04 -28.01
CA GLU A 29 39.52 0.72 -27.51
C GLU A 29 38.94 0.83 -26.10
N SER A 30 37.71 0.33 -25.92
CA SER A 30 37.13 0.11 -24.59
C SER A 30 38.10 -0.69 -23.71
N VAL A 31 38.30 -0.31 -22.45
CA VAL A 31 39.10 -1.09 -21.48
C VAL A 31 38.47 -2.48 -21.37
N LYS A 32 39.04 -3.49 -22.03
CA LYS A 32 38.53 -4.86 -21.88
C LYS A 32 39.12 -5.46 -20.61
N ILE A 33 38.26 -6.10 -19.83
CA ILE A 33 38.62 -6.73 -18.57
C ILE A 33 38.51 -8.23 -18.77
N SER A 34 39.51 -8.97 -18.29
CA SER A 34 39.44 -10.42 -18.24
C SER A 34 38.28 -10.82 -17.34
N ARG A 35 37.26 -11.47 -17.92
CA ARG A 35 36.12 -12.02 -17.17
C ARG A 35 36.58 -13.06 -16.15
N THR A 36 37.60 -13.85 -16.47
CA THR A 36 38.18 -14.84 -15.56
C THR A 36 38.72 -14.20 -14.29
N ILE A 37 39.49 -13.12 -14.43
CA ILE A 37 40.09 -12.42 -13.28
C ILE A 37 39.03 -11.67 -12.49
N LEU A 38 38.10 -11.00 -13.18
CA LEU A 38 36.99 -10.31 -12.53
C LEU A 38 36.15 -11.29 -11.70
N ASN A 39 35.77 -12.44 -12.26
CA ASN A 39 34.99 -13.45 -11.55
C ASN A 39 35.76 -14.00 -10.35
N ALA A 40 37.06 -14.31 -10.50
CA ALA A 40 37.88 -14.79 -9.39
C ALA A 40 37.94 -13.77 -8.24
N VAL A 41 38.11 -12.48 -8.53
CA VAL A 41 38.11 -11.40 -7.53
C VAL A 41 36.77 -11.30 -6.80
N LEU A 42 35.67 -11.41 -7.54
CA LEU A 42 34.31 -11.27 -6.98
C LEU A 42 33.92 -12.50 -6.15
N GLU A 43 34.23 -13.72 -6.61
CA GLU A 43 33.92 -14.96 -5.92
C GLU A 43 34.78 -15.16 -4.66
N GLN A 44 36.09 -14.90 -4.77
CA GLN A 44 37.03 -15.07 -3.66
C GLN A 44 37.03 -13.87 -2.71
N LYS A 45 36.45 -12.74 -3.11
CA LYS A 45 36.41 -11.48 -2.35
C LYS A 45 37.81 -10.99 -1.96
N GLN A 46 38.80 -11.28 -2.80
CA GLN A 46 40.21 -10.96 -2.58
C GLN A 46 40.78 -10.23 -3.80
N ALA A 47 41.67 -9.27 -3.55
CA ALA A 47 42.34 -8.54 -4.63
C ALA A 47 43.44 -9.40 -5.27
N ILE A 48 43.60 -9.25 -6.58
CA ILE A 48 44.57 -9.98 -7.38
C ILE A 48 45.60 -8.98 -7.92
N LEU A 49 46.87 -9.23 -7.62
CA LEU A 49 48.03 -8.62 -8.26
C LEU A 49 48.69 -9.66 -9.17
N SER A 50 48.91 -9.31 -10.44
CA SER A 50 49.63 -10.14 -11.39
C SER A 50 50.72 -9.32 -12.09
N ALA A 51 51.94 -9.85 -12.11
CA ALA A 51 53.10 -9.23 -12.73
C ALA A 51 53.22 -9.55 -14.23
N ASP A 52 52.68 -10.70 -14.67
CA ASP A 52 52.46 -11.10 -16.06
C ASP A 52 51.18 -11.94 -16.16
N ALA A 53 50.03 -11.28 -16.36
CA ALA A 53 48.72 -11.93 -16.34
C ALA A 53 48.56 -13.00 -17.42
N ALA A 54 49.29 -12.90 -18.54
CA ALA A 54 49.23 -13.88 -19.63
C ALA A 54 49.99 -15.18 -19.33
N SER A 55 50.84 -15.18 -18.30
CA SER A 55 51.69 -16.32 -17.92
C SER A 55 51.47 -16.79 -16.47
N ASP A 56 50.49 -16.20 -15.77
CA ASP A 56 50.17 -16.49 -14.38
C ASP A 56 49.42 -17.82 -14.25
N SER A 57 50.06 -18.83 -13.67
CA SER A 57 49.54 -20.20 -13.56
C SER A 57 48.24 -20.33 -12.75
N ARG A 58 47.82 -19.29 -12.02
CA ARG A 58 46.52 -19.23 -11.34
C ARG A 58 45.36 -19.08 -12.31
N PHE A 59 45.62 -18.67 -13.54
CA PHE A 59 44.64 -18.53 -14.60
C PHE A 59 45.09 -19.37 -15.79
N ASP A 60 44.31 -20.38 -16.18
CA ASP A 60 44.53 -21.02 -17.48
C ASP A 60 44.52 -19.93 -18.56
N ALA A 61 45.44 -19.98 -19.52
CA ALA A 61 45.61 -18.98 -20.58
C ALA A 61 44.35 -18.87 -21.45
N SER A 62 43.34 -18.17 -20.93
CA SER A 62 42.05 -18.02 -21.57
C SER A 62 42.18 -17.03 -22.74
N GLU A 63 41.35 -17.21 -23.77
CA GLU A 63 41.32 -16.29 -24.91
C GLU A 63 41.12 -14.83 -24.46
N SER A 64 40.38 -14.62 -23.36
CA SER A 64 40.12 -13.30 -22.79
C SER A 64 41.35 -12.62 -22.18
N ILE A 65 42.33 -13.36 -21.67
CA ILE A 65 43.59 -12.83 -21.11
C ILE A 65 44.63 -12.64 -22.23
N SER A 66 44.74 -13.63 -23.11
CA SER A 66 45.70 -13.62 -24.22
C SER A 66 45.43 -12.49 -25.23
N ALA A 67 44.17 -12.10 -25.40
CA ALA A 67 43.77 -11.02 -26.32
C ALA A 67 44.05 -9.60 -25.80
N LEU A 68 44.50 -9.42 -24.55
CA LEU A 68 44.51 -8.10 -23.88
C LEU A 68 45.88 -7.40 -23.75
N THR A 69 46.96 -8.04 -24.20
CA THR A 69 48.35 -7.53 -24.13
C THR A 69 48.69 -6.92 -22.76
N ILE A 70 48.20 -7.53 -21.67
CA ILE A 70 48.42 -7.06 -20.29
C ILE A 70 49.78 -7.55 -19.82
N ARG A 71 50.62 -6.63 -19.32
CA ARG A 71 51.86 -6.99 -18.62
C ARG A 71 51.59 -7.11 -17.13
N SER A 72 51.39 -6.01 -16.43
CA SER A 72 51.04 -6.06 -15.01
C SER A 72 49.64 -5.50 -14.77
N MET A 73 48.91 -6.09 -13.83
CA MET A 73 47.56 -5.63 -13.45
C MET A 73 47.26 -5.84 -11.97
N MET A 74 46.33 -5.02 -11.48
CA MET A 74 45.70 -5.13 -10.18
C MET A 74 44.19 -5.09 -10.35
N CYS A 75 43.49 -6.00 -9.68
CA CYS A 75 42.02 -5.98 -9.62
C CYS A 75 41.59 -6.16 -8.16
N ALA A 76 40.87 -5.19 -7.61
CA ALA A 76 40.39 -5.19 -6.23
C ALA A 76 38.86 -5.18 -6.19
N PRO A 77 38.23 -5.98 -5.32
CA PRO A 77 36.79 -5.94 -5.15
C PRO A 77 36.39 -4.70 -4.34
N MET A 78 35.25 -4.12 -4.68
CA MET A 78 34.56 -3.14 -3.85
C MET A 78 33.55 -3.90 -3.00
N LEU A 79 33.81 -4.03 -1.71
CA LEU A 79 32.98 -4.81 -0.78
C LEU A 79 32.13 -3.87 0.09
N ASN A 80 30.85 -4.19 0.25
CA ASN A 80 29.97 -3.50 1.20
C ASN A 80 30.24 -3.91 2.65
N LEU A 81 29.47 -3.35 3.59
CA LEU A 81 29.59 -3.65 5.02
C LEU A 81 29.31 -5.11 5.39
N GLN A 82 28.56 -5.85 4.56
CA GLN A 82 28.31 -7.28 4.73
C GLN A 82 29.37 -8.17 4.05
N GLY A 83 30.40 -7.56 3.44
CA GLY A 83 31.44 -8.27 2.71
C GLY A 83 30.99 -8.82 1.35
N GLU A 84 29.91 -8.29 0.78
CA GLU A 84 29.43 -8.64 -0.55
C GLU A 84 29.99 -7.68 -1.62
N PRO A 85 30.40 -8.19 -2.81
CA PRO A 85 30.90 -7.32 -3.88
C PRO A 85 29.80 -6.46 -4.49
N VAL A 86 29.97 -5.14 -4.39
CA VAL A 86 29.15 -4.13 -5.10
C VAL A 86 29.80 -3.69 -6.42
N GLY A 87 31.06 -4.06 -6.64
CA GLY A 87 31.82 -3.69 -7.83
C GLY A 87 33.25 -4.18 -7.78
N ALA A 88 34.06 -3.72 -8.73
CA ALA A 88 35.50 -3.97 -8.76
C ALA A 88 36.24 -2.79 -9.41
N ILE A 89 37.48 -2.56 -8.97
CA ILE A 89 38.40 -1.62 -9.59
C ILE A 89 39.51 -2.43 -10.24
N ASN A 90 39.72 -2.22 -11.54
CA ASN A 90 40.81 -2.83 -12.30
C ASN A 90 41.74 -1.74 -12.83
N ILE A 91 43.04 -1.94 -12.68
CA ILE A 91 44.08 -1.11 -13.27
C ILE A 91 45.13 -2.01 -13.89
N ASP A 92 45.53 -1.70 -15.13
CA ASP A 92 46.57 -2.44 -15.84
C ASP A 92 47.61 -1.53 -16.49
N THR A 93 48.74 -2.13 -16.86
CA THR A 93 49.80 -1.50 -17.65
C THR A 93 50.29 -2.45 -18.74
N GLN A 94 50.57 -1.87 -19.89
CA GLN A 94 51.16 -2.56 -21.05
C GLN A 94 52.67 -2.30 -21.14
N ASN A 95 53.21 -1.43 -20.29
CA ASN A 95 54.63 -1.10 -20.27
C ASN A 95 55.46 -2.27 -19.71
N PRO A 96 56.40 -2.83 -20.48
CA PRO A 96 57.19 -3.99 -20.05
C PRO A 96 58.18 -3.69 -18.91
N VAL A 97 58.43 -2.42 -18.59
CA VAL A 97 59.36 -1.99 -17.54
C VAL A 97 58.65 -1.69 -16.22
N MET A 98 57.34 -1.41 -16.26
CA MET A 98 56.57 -1.09 -15.05
C MET A 98 55.79 -2.31 -14.56
N GLN A 99 55.94 -2.63 -13.28
CA GLN A 99 55.19 -3.66 -12.59
C GLN A 99 54.58 -3.07 -11.32
N PHE A 100 53.32 -3.40 -11.07
CA PHE A 100 52.67 -3.03 -9.81
C PHE A 100 53.24 -3.88 -8.67
N ARG A 101 53.35 -3.26 -7.49
CA ARG A 101 53.87 -3.88 -6.26
C ARG A 101 52.76 -4.05 -5.22
N SER A 102 53.06 -4.80 -4.16
CA SER A 102 52.12 -4.98 -3.04
C SER A 102 51.68 -3.64 -2.42
N ASP A 103 52.59 -2.68 -2.29
CA ASP A 103 52.28 -1.33 -1.78
C ASP A 103 51.24 -0.61 -2.66
N ASP A 104 51.30 -0.79 -3.98
CA ASP A 104 50.30 -0.23 -4.91
C ASP A 104 48.93 -0.90 -4.72
N LEU A 105 48.91 -2.20 -4.41
CA LEU A 105 47.69 -2.97 -4.16
C LEU A 105 47.03 -2.56 -2.83
N GLU A 106 47.81 -2.28 -1.79
CA GLU A 106 47.29 -1.77 -0.51
C GLU A 106 46.60 -0.41 -0.69
N ILE A 107 47.20 0.49 -1.47
CA ILE A 107 46.58 1.77 -1.83
C ILE A 107 45.29 1.53 -2.63
N MET A 108 45.30 0.61 -3.60
CA MET A 108 44.11 0.27 -4.37
C MET A 108 42.99 -0.29 -3.48
N LEU A 109 43.31 -1.17 -2.52
CA LEU A 109 42.35 -1.73 -1.57
C LEU A 109 41.73 -0.63 -0.69
N ALA A 110 42.53 0.33 -0.22
CA ALA A 110 42.01 1.48 0.52
C ALA A 110 41.04 2.32 -0.33
N ILE A 111 41.40 2.57 -1.60
CA ILE A 111 40.53 3.28 -2.56
C ILE A 111 39.27 2.48 -2.84
N ALA A 112 39.37 1.15 -3.04
CA ALA A 112 38.24 0.27 -3.30
C ALA A 112 37.26 0.24 -2.11
N GLY A 113 37.77 0.22 -0.87
CA GLY A 113 36.95 0.31 0.33
C GLY A 113 36.22 1.65 0.44
N GLN A 114 36.92 2.77 0.23
CA GLN A 114 36.29 4.11 0.24
C GLN A 114 35.27 4.28 -0.89
N ALA A 115 35.58 3.79 -2.09
CA ALA A 115 34.66 3.81 -3.22
C ALA A 115 33.41 2.94 -2.96
N ALA A 116 33.57 1.78 -2.32
CA ALA A 116 32.46 0.90 -1.98
C ALA A 116 31.50 1.57 -0.99
N LEU A 117 32.04 2.17 0.08
CA LEU A 117 31.26 2.91 1.07
C LEU A 117 30.54 4.12 0.46
N ALA A 118 31.23 4.90 -0.37
CA ALA A 118 30.64 6.05 -1.04
C ALA A 118 29.52 5.64 -2.00
N TYR A 119 29.71 4.54 -2.74
CA TYR A 119 28.69 4.00 -3.63
C TYR A 119 27.45 3.48 -2.88
N GLU A 120 27.66 2.71 -1.81
CA GLU A 120 26.57 2.19 -0.98
C GLU A 120 25.78 3.34 -0.33
N GLY A 121 26.48 4.34 0.21
CA GLY A 121 25.85 5.53 0.78
C GLY A 121 25.03 6.31 -0.26
N ALA A 122 25.56 6.49 -1.48
CA ALA A 122 24.84 7.15 -2.56
C ALA A 122 23.60 6.36 -3.00
N LYS A 123 23.71 5.02 -3.12
CA LYS A 123 22.58 4.14 -3.47
C LYS A 123 21.47 4.19 -2.41
N LEU A 124 21.84 4.11 -1.13
CA LEU A 124 20.89 4.22 -0.02
C LEU A 124 20.20 5.59 0.01
N LEU A 125 20.95 6.67 -0.21
CA LEU A 125 20.38 8.02 -0.27
C LEU A 125 19.40 8.16 -1.43
N GLN A 126 19.73 7.61 -2.60
CA GLN A 126 18.83 7.62 -3.75
C GLN A 126 17.53 6.84 -3.45
N SER A 127 17.62 5.61 -2.94
CA SER A 127 16.44 4.84 -2.55
C SER A 127 15.60 5.55 -1.48
N PHE A 128 16.26 6.23 -0.53
CA PHE A 128 15.57 7.00 0.50
C PHE A 128 14.80 8.19 -0.10
N VAL A 129 15.41 8.95 -1.02
CA VAL A 129 14.76 10.08 -1.69
C VAL A 129 13.60 9.62 -2.57
N GLU A 130 13.77 8.51 -3.31
CA GLU A 130 12.70 7.92 -4.12
C GLU A 130 11.52 7.47 -3.25
N LYS A 131 11.79 6.79 -2.14
CA LYS A 131 10.77 6.39 -1.17
C LYS A 131 10.07 7.60 -0.55
N GLN A 132 10.81 8.61 -0.13
CA GLN A 132 10.24 9.83 0.44
C GLN A 132 9.32 10.55 -0.55
N LYS A 133 9.68 10.55 -1.84
CA LYS A 133 8.81 11.09 -2.90
C LYS A 133 7.52 10.27 -3.03
N GLN A 134 7.60 8.94 -3.05
CA GLN A 134 6.43 8.06 -3.11
C GLN A 134 5.51 8.25 -1.89
N ASP A 135 6.08 8.30 -0.69
CA ASP A 135 5.33 8.54 0.55
C ASP A 135 4.63 9.92 0.51
N SER A 136 5.30 10.94 -0.03
CA SER A 136 4.71 12.27 -0.22
C SER A 136 3.56 12.28 -1.21
N GLU A 137 3.68 11.58 -2.34
CA GLU A 137 2.61 11.44 -3.34
C GLU A 137 1.40 10.70 -2.74
N MET A 138 1.66 9.67 -1.94
CA MET A 138 0.62 8.90 -1.28
C MET A 138 -0.11 9.71 -0.19
N ASN A 139 0.61 10.55 0.58
CA ASN A 139 -0.02 11.46 1.53
C ASN A 139 -0.95 12.48 0.84
N ILE A 140 -0.58 12.94 -0.36
CA ILE A 140 -1.46 13.81 -1.16
C ILE A 140 -2.73 13.05 -1.57
N ALA A 141 -2.59 11.81 -2.04
CA ALA A 141 -3.73 10.96 -2.38
C ALA A 141 -4.65 10.70 -1.18
N ALA A 142 -4.07 10.43 0.00
CA ALA A 142 -4.80 10.27 1.25
C ALA A 142 -5.65 11.51 1.58
N ASN A 143 -5.06 12.70 1.48
CA ASN A 143 -5.78 13.96 1.74
C ASN A 143 -6.93 14.19 0.75
N VAL A 144 -6.73 13.87 -0.53
CA VAL A 144 -7.79 13.97 -1.56
C VAL A 144 -8.92 12.99 -1.25
N GLN A 145 -8.61 11.75 -0.89
CA GLN A 145 -9.62 10.76 -0.53
C GLN A 145 -10.39 11.16 0.73
N GLN A 146 -9.70 11.65 1.76
CA GLN A 146 -10.33 12.10 2.99
C GLN A 146 -11.33 13.23 2.73
N ALA A 147 -11.04 14.12 1.78
CA ALA A 147 -11.95 15.20 1.38
C ALA A 147 -13.21 14.73 0.62
N LEU A 148 -13.30 13.45 0.24
CA LEU A 148 -14.51 12.85 -0.33
C LEU A 148 -15.47 12.32 0.74
N LEU A 149 -15.00 12.17 1.97
CA LEU A 149 -15.79 11.77 3.13
C LEU A 149 -16.33 13.03 3.83
N PRO A 150 -17.47 12.94 4.54
CA PRO A 150 -18.05 14.10 5.20
C PRO A 150 -17.18 14.57 6.38
N ASP A 151 -16.83 15.86 6.37
CA ASP A 151 -16.06 16.52 7.44
C ASP A 151 -16.84 16.64 8.76
N ARG A 152 -18.17 16.71 8.67
CA ARG A 152 -19.09 16.89 9.80
C ARG A 152 -20.36 16.12 9.55
N MET A 153 -20.92 15.58 10.63
CA MET A 153 -22.25 14.99 10.62
C MET A 153 -23.31 16.09 10.60
N PRO A 154 -24.45 15.87 9.91
CA PRO A 154 -25.54 16.83 9.92
C PRO A 154 -26.22 16.90 11.29
N GLU A 155 -26.64 18.10 11.67
CA GLU A 155 -27.49 18.29 12.84
C GLU A 155 -28.94 17.99 12.45
N CYS A 156 -29.54 16.97 13.08
CA CYS A 156 -30.95 16.61 12.87
C CYS A 156 -31.66 16.51 14.22
N THR A 157 -32.79 17.20 14.36
CA THR A 157 -33.52 17.19 15.64
C THR A 157 -33.98 15.77 16.00
N GLY A 158 -33.61 15.32 17.21
CA GLY A 158 -33.97 13.99 17.71
C GLY A 158 -33.12 12.84 17.17
N TYR A 159 -32.09 13.13 16.37
CA TYR A 159 -31.17 12.14 15.83
C TYR A 159 -29.72 12.54 16.07
N GLU A 160 -28.87 11.54 16.20
CA GLU A 160 -27.43 11.71 16.33
C GLU A 160 -26.72 10.73 15.41
N PHE A 161 -25.58 11.16 14.89
CA PHE A 161 -24.77 10.41 13.93
C PHE A 161 -23.31 10.45 14.36
N PHE A 162 -22.63 9.34 14.15
CA PHE A 162 -21.21 9.17 14.35
C PHE A 162 -20.67 8.36 13.18
N ALA A 163 -19.48 8.71 12.70
CA ALA A 163 -18.72 7.83 11.83
C ALA A 163 -17.23 7.96 12.10
N SER A 164 -16.50 6.89 11.80
CA SER A 164 -15.04 6.87 11.82
C SER A 164 -14.52 6.01 10.68
N TYR A 165 -13.42 6.45 10.09
CA TYR A 165 -12.69 5.74 9.04
C TYR A 165 -11.20 5.76 9.38
N GLU A 166 -10.57 4.59 9.34
CA GLU A 166 -9.14 4.40 9.51
C GLU A 166 -8.63 3.47 8.40
N ALA A 167 -7.83 4.00 7.48
CA ALA A 167 -7.29 3.24 6.36
C ALA A 167 -6.12 2.33 6.80
N ALA A 168 -6.04 1.11 6.24
CA ALA A 168 -4.95 0.16 6.50
C ALA A 168 -3.64 0.53 5.84
N GLN A 169 -3.75 1.21 4.71
CA GLN A 169 -2.65 1.83 4.01
C GLN A 169 -2.89 3.34 3.99
N ALA A 170 -2.07 4.08 3.25
CA ALA A 170 -2.28 5.50 3.14
C ALA A 170 -3.61 5.88 2.44
N VAL A 171 -4.20 4.99 1.65
CA VAL A 171 -5.53 5.12 1.06
C VAL A 171 -6.28 3.78 1.15
N GLY A 172 -7.60 3.83 1.23
CA GLY A 172 -8.47 2.67 1.47
C GLY A 172 -9.60 2.50 0.45
N GLY A 173 -10.35 1.40 0.55
CA GLY A 173 -11.55 1.09 -0.22
C GLY A 173 -12.85 1.51 0.44
N ASP A 174 -12.86 1.71 1.76
CA ASP A 174 -14.09 2.02 2.49
C ASP A 174 -14.66 3.41 2.17
N TYR A 175 -15.99 3.49 2.18
CA TYR A 175 -16.78 4.68 1.90
C TYR A 175 -17.88 4.84 2.95
N TYR A 176 -18.07 6.06 3.43
CA TYR A 176 -19.30 6.44 4.10
C TYR A 176 -19.69 7.87 3.75
N ASP A 177 -20.98 8.18 3.85
CA ASP A 177 -21.51 9.52 3.66
C ASP A 177 -22.85 9.71 4.38
N VAL A 178 -23.12 10.95 4.79
CA VAL A 178 -24.38 11.34 5.43
C VAL A 178 -24.86 12.63 4.78
N ILE A 179 -25.85 12.50 3.90
CA ILE A 179 -26.26 13.52 2.95
C ILE A 179 -27.69 13.99 3.30
N PRO A 180 -27.86 15.21 3.84
CA PRO A 180 -29.18 15.82 3.99
C PRO A 180 -29.84 16.03 2.62
N LEU A 181 -31.09 15.60 2.48
CA LEU A 181 -31.87 15.74 1.26
C LEU A 181 -32.77 16.98 1.32
N THR A 182 -33.14 17.49 0.15
CA THR A 182 -33.95 18.72 0.03
C THR A 182 -35.37 18.60 0.62
N ASP A 183 -35.86 17.38 0.81
CA ASP A 183 -37.17 17.09 1.40
C ASP A 183 -37.12 16.86 2.92
N GLY A 184 -35.95 17.03 3.55
CA GLY A 184 -35.75 16.87 4.99
C GLY A 184 -35.39 15.46 5.44
N ARG A 185 -35.34 14.48 4.52
CA ARG A 185 -34.78 13.15 4.79
C ARG A 185 -33.25 13.22 4.78
N VAL A 186 -32.60 12.16 5.27
CA VAL A 186 -31.15 12.01 5.26
C VAL A 186 -30.79 10.72 4.54
N CYS A 187 -29.92 10.78 3.55
CA CYS A 187 -29.34 9.59 2.92
C CYS A 187 -28.05 9.23 3.63
N LEU A 188 -27.96 8.01 4.17
CA LEU A 188 -26.73 7.42 4.66
C LEU A 188 -26.23 6.40 3.64
N ALA A 189 -24.98 6.55 3.22
CA ALA A 189 -24.31 5.63 2.31
C ALA A 189 -23.13 5.00 3.03
N PHE A 190 -22.93 3.70 2.89
CA PHE A 190 -21.84 2.98 3.53
C PHE A 190 -21.40 1.82 2.65
N GLY A 191 -20.11 1.65 2.41
CA GLY A 191 -19.64 0.50 1.65
C GLY A 191 -18.15 0.25 1.75
N ASP A 192 -17.77 -0.92 1.26
CA ASP A 192 -16.41 -1.43 1.25
C ASP A 192 -16.10 -2.02 -0.13
N VAL A 193 -15.00 -1.54 -0.71
CA VAL A 193 -14.52 -1.98 -2.02
C VAL A 193 -13.60 -3.18 -1.83
N ALA A 194 -13.90 -4.27 -2.53
CA ALA A 194 -13.05 -5.46 -2.53
C ALA A 194 -11.58 -5.15 -2.86
N GLY A 195 -10.69 -5.55 -1.95
CA GLY A 195 -9.24 -5.33 -2.01
C GLY A 195 -8.83 -3.93 -1.55
N LYS A 196 -7.52 -3.66 -1.45
CA LYS A 196 -7.01 -2.47 -0.74
C LYS A 196 -6.09 -1.55 -1.54
N GLY A 197 -5.72 -0.42 -0.93
CA GLY A 197 -4.76 0.54 -1.45
C GLY A 197 -5.30 1.33 -2.63
N VAL A 198 -4.39 1.81 -3.49
CA VAL A 198 -4.71 2.74 -4.59
C VAL A 198 -5.83 2.25 -5.54
N PRO A 199 -5.88 0.98 -5.98
CA PRO A 199 -6.95 0.56 -6.88
C PRO A 199 -8.33 0.59 -6.19
N ALA A 200 -8.40 0.27 -4.90
CA ALA A 200 -9.64 0.32 -4.13
C ALA A 200 -10.12 1.77 -3.95
N SER A 201 -9.19 2.68 -3.63
CA SER A 201 -9.51 4.10 -3.41
C SER A 201 -10.05 4.80 -4.65
N LEU A 202 -9.62 4.39 -5.84
CA LEU A 202 -10.17 4.91 -7.10
C LEU A 202 -11.62 4.45 -7.34
N VAL A 203 -11.95 3.21 -7.00
CA VAL A 203 -13.32 2.68 -7.08
C VAL A 203 -14.21 3.35 -6.04
N MET A 204 -13.70 3.52 -4.81
CA MET A 204 -14.34 4.28 -3.73
C MET A 204 -14.65 5.73 -4.16
N SER A 205 -13.68 6.41 -4.79
CA SER A 205 -13.86 7.78 -5.28
C SER A 205 -14.98 7.87 -6.33
N ARG A 206 -15.05 6.87 -7.21
CA ARG A 206 -16.11 6.76 -8.22
C ARG A 206 -17.47 6.49 -7.58
N MET A 207 -17.52 5.62 -6.57
CA MET A 207 -18.73 5.32 -5.80
C MET A 207 -19.28 6.57 -5.12
N SER A 208 -18.43 7.31 -4.39
CA SER A 208 -18.79 8.58 -3.74
C SER A 208 -19.36 9.59 -4.75
N SER A 209 -18.72 9.74 -5.92
CA SER A 209 -19.23 10.62 -6.99
C SER A 209 -20.57 10.16 -7.55
N ALA A 210 -20.76 8.85 -7.76
CA ALA A 210 -22.02 8.30 -8.27
C ALA A 210 -23.18 8.54 -7.28
N VAL A 211 -22.96 8.25 -5.99
CA VAL A 211 -23.95 8.48 -4.92
C VAL A 211 -24.35 9.95 -4.87
N ARG A 212 -23.38 10.86 -4.74
CA ARG A 212 -23.64 12.31 -4.64
C ARG A 212 -24.33 12.89 -5.87
N THR A 213 -24.07 12.35 -7.06
CA THR A 213 -24.70 12.83 -8.30
C THR A 213 -26.15 12.33 -8.45
N LEU A 214 -26.44 11.11 -8.00
CA LEU A 214 -27.74 10.47 -8.24
C LEU A 214 -28.74 10.72 -7.12
N VAL A 215 -28.30 10.89 -5.87
CA VAL A 215 -29.17 10.95 -4.69
C VAL A 215 -30.18 12.10 -4.73
N GLU A 216 -29.83 13.25 -5.31
CA GLU A 216 -30.75 14.38 -5.44
C GLU A 216 -31.80 14.22 -6.55
N HIS A 217 -31.61 13.25 -7.45
CA HIS A 217 -32.41 13.10 -8.67
C HIS A 217 -33.21 11.80 -8.72
N VAL A 218 -32.94 10.85 -7.82
CA VAL A 218 -33.59 9.54 -7.78
C VAL A 218 -34.12 9.30 -6.36
N PRO A 219 -35.38 9.68 -6.08
CA PRO A 219 -35.93 9.64 -4.72
C PRO A 219 -36.24 8.23 -4.20
N ASP A 220 -36.45 7.28 -5.11
CA ASP A 220 -36.71 5.87 -4.78
C ASP A 220 -35.37 5.16 -4.49
N PRO A 221 -35.20 4.56 -3.30
CA PRO A 221 -33.91 3.97 -2.90
C PRO A 221 -33.53 2.74 -3.73
N VAL A 222 -34.49 1.95 -4.20
CA VAL A 222 -34.22 0.77 -5.04
C VAL A 222 -33.73 1.23 -6.42
N GLU A 223 -34.41 2.20 -7.03
CA GLU A 223 -33.99 2.78 -8.30
C GLU A 223 -32.62 3.47 -8.18
N LEU A 224 -32.36 4.16 -7.07
CA LEU A 224 -31.08 4.81 -6.80
C LEU A 224 -29.94 3.80 -6.75
N VAL A 225 -30.07 2.74 -5.95
CA VAL A 225 -29.05 1.69 -5.85
C VAL A 225 -28.89 0.95 -7.19
N GLY A 226 -29.98 0.66 -7.90
CA GLY A 226 -29.92 0.07 -9.24
C GLY A 226 -29.12 0.93 -10.22
N LYS A 227 -29.37 2.24 -10.26
CA LYS A 227 -28.60 3.18 -11.12
C LYS A 227 -27.14 3.30 -10.71
N ILE A 228 -26.84 3.28 -9.41
CA ILE A 228 -25.46 3.25 -8.92
C ILE A 228 -24.77 1.96 -9.38
N ASN A 229 -25.42 0.81 -9.24
CA ASN A 229 -24.92 -0.48 -9.69
C ASN A 229 -24.63 -0.51 -11.19
N ASP A 230 -25.60 -0.12 -12.02
CA ASP A 230 -25.45 -0.10 -13.46
C ASP A 230 -24.34 0.87 -13.90
N HIS A 231 -24.24 2.03 -13.24
CA HIS A 231 -23.12 2.95 -13.43
C HIS A 231 -21.80 2.22 -13.17
N MET A 232 -21.65 1.58 -12.01
CA MET A 232 -20.41 0.89 -11.63
C MET A 232 -20.06 -0.25 -12.59
N CYS A 233 -21.05 -1.08 -12.98
CA CYS A 233 -20.92 -2.18 -13.95
C CYS A 233 -20.40 -1.71 -15.33
N ALA A 234 -20.86 -0.57 -15.83
CA ALA A 234 -20.51 -0.07 -17.17
C ALA A 234 -18.98 0.13 -17.39
N LYS A 235 -18.22 0.31 -16.30
CA LYS A 235 -16.75 0.34 -16.28
C LYS A 235 -16.22 -0.49 -15.11
N ALA A 236 -16.72 -1.71 -14.99
CA ALA A 236 -16.23 -2.64 -13.98
C ALA A 236 -14.72 -2.84 -14.11
N VAL A 237 -14.04 -2.81 -12.97
CA VAL A 237 -12.63 -3.19 -12.87
C VAL A 237 -12.61 -4.65 -12.46
N GLU A 238 -11.88 -5.49 -13.20
CA GLU A 238 -11.85 -6.93 -12.95
C GLU A 238 -11.42 -7.22 -11.50
N GLY A 239 -12.20 -8.06 -10.82
CA GLY A 239 -11.98 -8.42 -9.42
C GLY A 239 -12.31 -7.31 -8.41
N ARG A 240 -13.01 -6.24 -8.81
CA ARG A 240 -13.44 -5.16 -7.90
C ARG A 240 -14.96 -5.03 -7.91
N PHE A 241 -15.54 -5.11 -6.72
CA PHE A 241 -16.95 -4.87 -6.43
C PHE A 241 -17.05 -4.10 -5.11
N VAL A 242 -18.22 -3.56 -4.80
CA VAL A 242 -18.45 -2.79 -3.57
C VAL A 242 -19.59 -3.44 -2.79
N THR A 243 -19.31 -3.92 -1.58
CA THR A 243 -20.41 -4.24 -0.65
C THR A 243 -20.98 -2.92 -0.16
N PHE A 244 -22.30 -2.73 -0.20
CA PHE A 244 -22.88 -1.41 0.02
C PHE A 244 -24.22 -1.46 0.74
N VAL A 245 -24.46 -0.49 1.63
CA VAL A 245 -25.75 -0.23 2.27
C VAL A 245 -26.12 1.22 2.01
N LEU A 246 -27.35 1.43 1.55
CA LEU A 246 -27.96 2.75 1.43
C LEU A 246 -29.19 2.82 2.32
N THR A 247 -29.26 3.84 3.16
CA THR A 247 -30.38 4.09 4.06
C THR A 247 -30.97 5.46 3.80
N ILE A 248 -32.26 5.54 3.51
CA ILE A 248 -33.01 6.80 3.50
C ILE A 248 -33.73 6.91 4.84
N LEU A 249 -33.32 7.88 5.65
CA LEU A 249 -33.85 8.16 6.98
C LEU A 249 -34.82 9.34 6.93
N ASP A 250 -36.07 9.07 7.24
CA ASP A 250 -37.09 10.09 7.52
C ASP A 250 -37.09 10.41 9.01
N THR A 251 -36.50 11.56 9.36
CA THR A 251 -36.35 12.02 10.75
C THR A 251 -37.64 12.57 11.34
N VAL A 252 -38.64 12.88 10.51
CA VAL A 252 -39.94 13.42 10.95
C VAL A 252 -40.92 12.30 11.24
N ASN A 253 -41.04 11.33 10.33
CA ASN A 253 -41.91 10.17 10.50
C ASN A 253 -41.23 9.01 11.25
N HIS A 254 -39.93 9.15 11.54
CA HIS A 254 -39.12 8.15 12.23
C HIS A 254 -39.12 6.79 11.53
N ARG A 255 -38.89 6.80 10.22
CA ARG A 255 -38.82 5.59 9.39
C ARG A 255 -37.51 5.57 8.61
N MET A 256 -36.97 4.38 8.39
CA MET A 256 -35.87 4.18 7.46
C MET A 256 -36.25 3.19 6.37
N GLN A 257 -35.69 3.42 5.18
CA GLN A 257 -35.72 2.51 4.05
C GLN A 257 -34.27 2.09 3.78
N VAL A 258 -33.99 0.79 3.88
CA VAL A 258 -32.63 0.24 3.74
C VAL A 258 -32.56 -0.64 2.51
N VAL A 259 -31.57 -0.42 1.66
CA VAL A 259 -31.21 -1.31 0.56
C VAL A 259 -29.80 -1.81 0.82
N ASN A 260 -29.66 -3.13 0.95
CA ASN A 260 -28.38 -3.79 1.17
C ASN A 260 -27.93 -4.51 -0.10
N ALA A 261 -26.80 -4.10 -0.65
CA ALA A 261 -26.14 -4.66 -1.82
C ALA A 261 -24.88 -5.42 -1.38
N GLY A 262 -25.09 -6.60 -0.80
CA GLY A 262 -24.03 -7.56 -0.48
C GLY A 262 -23.16 -7.22 0.73
N HIS A 263 -23.56 -6.25 1.56
CA HIS A 263 -22.86 -5.90 2.78
C HIS A 263 -23.42 -6.64 4.01
N MET A 264 -22.68 -6.64 5.11
CA MET A 264 -23.16 -7.20 6.38
C MET A 264 -24.41 -6.46 6.86
N SER A 265 -25.35 -7.19 7.47
CA SER A 265 -26.58 -6.60 8.00
C SER A 265 -26.28 -5.56 9.09
N PRO A 266 -26.90 -4.36 9.02
CA PRO A 266 -26.84 -3.39 10.10
C PRO A 266 -27.33 -3.98 11.43
N MET A 267 -26.59 -3.76 12.50
CA MET A 267 -26.98 -4.15 13.85
C MET A 267 -27.86 -3.07 14.45
N ILE A 268 -29.04 -3.46 14.92
CA ILE A 268 -30.03 -2.55 15.51
C ILE A 268 -30.13 -2.85 17.00
N ARG A 269 -29.50 -2.00 17.79
CA ARG A 269 -29.56 -2.04 19.25
C ARG A 269 -30.87 -1.43 19.75
N LYS A 270 -31.63 -2.22 20.49
CA LYS A 270 -32.85 -1.79 21.20
C LYS A 270 -32.51 -1.06 22.50
N PRO A 271 -33.44 -0.29 23.09
CA PRO A 271 -33.22 0.37 24.38
C PRO A 271 -32.87 -0.58 25.53
N ASP A 272 -33.35 -1.83 25.47
CA ASP A 272 -33.05 -2.88 26.47
C ASP A 272 -31.68 -3.57 26.24
N GLY A 273 -30.94 -3.17 25.20
CA GLY A 273 -29.66 -3.75 24.82
C GLY A 273 -29.75 -4.96 23.90
N SER A 274 -30.95 -5.50 23.63
CA SER A 274 -31.10 -6.56 22.63
C SER A 274 -30.72 -6.06 21.23
N ILE A 275 -30.18 -6.96 20.41
CA ILE A 275 -29.73 -6.66 19.05
C ILE A 275 -30.63 -7.39 18.06
N GLU A 276 -31.16 -6.64 17.11
CA GLU A 276 -31.89 -7.11 15.93
C GLU A 276 -31.00 -6.87 14.70
N GLU A 277 -31.02 -7.78 13.73
CA GLU A 277 -30.36 -7.61 12.44
C GLU A 277 -31.44 -7.71 11.34
N LEU A 278 -31.20 -7.11 10.18
CA LEU A 278 -32.10 -7.27 9.03
C LEU A 278 -32.00 -8.70 8.48
N ASP A 279 -33.12 -9.19 7.93
CA ASP A 279 -33.21 -10.53 7.35
C ASP A 279 -32.20 -10.71 6.21
N GLU A 280 -31.40 -11.77 6.30
CA GLU A 280 -30.36 -12.10 5.32
C GLU A 280 -30.94 -12.35 3.92
N GLU A 281 -32.21 -12.75 3.81
CA GLU A 281 -32.89 -12.94 2.50
C GLU A 281 -33.03 -11.63 1.71
N THR A 282 -32.97 -10.47 2.38
CA THR A 282 -33.08 -9.15 1.74
C THR A 282 -31.73 -8.58 1.25
N ILE A 283 -30.63 -9.29 1.47
CA ILE A 283 -29.30 -8.87 1.05
C ILE A 283 -29.11 -9.20 -0.44
N GLY A 284 -28.95 -8.15 -1.26
CA GLY A 284 -28.67 -8.26 -2.68
C GLY A 284 -27.22 -8.62 -3.00
N VAL A 285 -26.86 -8.61 -4.28
CA VAL A 285 -25.47 -8.80 -4.72
C VAL A 285 -24.63 -7.53 -4.53
N PRO A 286 -23.30 -7.63 -4.34
CA PRO A 286 -22.45 -6.45 -4.32
C PRO A 286 -22.56 -5.58 -5.57
N ILE A 287 -22.42 -4.28 -5.39
CA ILE A 287 -22.43 -3.28 -6.45
C ILE A 287 -21.30 -3.56 -7.44
N GLY A 288 -21.61 -3.51 -8.74
CA GLY A 288 -20.64 -3.74 -9.82
C GLY A 288 -20.50 -5.20 -10.25
N VAL A 289 -21.25 -6.13 -9.65
CA VAL A 289 -21.20 -7.58 -9.97
C VAL A 289 -22.19 -7.95 -11.09
N MET A 290 -23.43 -7.48 -11.01
CA MET A 290 -24.50 -7.86 -11.94
C MET A 290 -25.34 -6.64 -12.30
N GLU A 291 -25.23 -6.19 -13.55
CA GLU A 291 -26.06 -5.11 -14.10
C GLU A 291 -27.55 -5.50 -14.11
N GLY A 292 -28.44 -4.55 -13.79
CA GLY A 292 -29.89 -4.77 -13.76
C GLY A 292 -30.40 -5.69 -12.64
N PHE A 293 -29.62 -5.89 -11.56
CA PHE A 293 -30.04 -6.69 -10.42
C PHE A 293 -31.25 -6.06 -9.70
N PRO A 294 -32.31 -6.83 -9.39
CA PRO A 294 -33.49 -6.32 -8.70
C PRO A 294 -33.23 -6.26 -7.18
N PHE A 295 -32.71 -5.13 -6.70
CA PHE A 295 -32.53 -4.91 -5.26
C PHE A 295 -33.86 -4.80 -4.52
N GLU A 296 -33.85 -5.12 -3.23
CA GLU A 296 -35.00 -5.03 -2.34
C GLU A 296 -34.81 -3.92 -1.30
N VAL A 297 -35.92 -3.33 -0.86
CA VAL A 297 -35.93 -2.32 0.21
C VAL A 297 -36.62 -2.87 1.44
N VAL A 298 -35.96 -2.73 2.58
CA VAL A 298 -36.53 -3.02 3.89
C VAL A 298 -36.98 -1.71 4.54
N GLU A 299 -38.27 -1.61 4.85
CA GLU A 299 -38.82 -0.47 5.58
C GLU A 299 -38.97 -0.79 7.06
N ARG A 300 -38.54 0.14 7.93
CA ARG A 300 -38.61 -0.04 9.38
C ARG A 300 -38.86 1.27 10.10
N GLU A 301 -39.68 1.25 11.15
CA GLU A 301 -39.77 2.36 12.09
C GLU A 301 -38.54 2.40 13.00
N ILE A 302 -38.13 3.58 13.44
CA ILE A 302 -37.06 3.78 14.43
C ILE A 302 -37.68 4.31 15.72
N HIS A 303 -37.62 3.49 16.76
CA HIS A 303 -38.15 3.84 18.06
C HIS A 303 -37.15 4.68 18.87
N PRO A 304 -37.61 5.53 19.82
CA PRO A 304 -36.71 6.28 20.69
C PRO A 304 -35.74 5.36 21.43
N GLY A 305 -34.47 5.75 21.48
CA GLY A 305 -33.38 4.99 22.10
C GLY A 305 -32.84 3.83 21.27
N GLU A 306 -33.33 3.63 20.03
CA GLU A 306 -32.72 2.67 19.11
C GLU A 306 -31.47 3.26 18.43
N THR A 307 -30.44 2.43 18.34
CA THR A 307 -29.14 2.76 17.73
C THR A 307 -28.81 1.74 16.66
N ILE A 308 -28.43 2.19 15.48
CA ILE A 308 -28.06 1.37 14.34
C ILE A 308 -26.53 1.48 14.17
N VAL A 309 -25.88 0.34 14.00
CA VAL A 309 -24.43 0.22 13.80
C VAL A 309 -24.18 -0.48 12.47
N ILE A 310 -23.43 0.18 11.59
CA ILE A 310 -22.95 -0.33 10.31
C ILE A 310 -21.42 -0.29 10.36
N TYR A 311 -20.76 -1.37 9.95
CA TYR A 311 -19.32 -1.55 10.10
C TYR A 311 -18.75 -2.35 8.94
N THR A 312 -17.47 -2.16 8.63
CA THR A 312 -16.73 -3.02 7.69
C THR A 312 -16.10 -4.21 8.39
N ASP A 313 -15.75 -5.24 7.62
CA ASP A 313 -15.17 -6.47 8.15
C ASP A 313 -13.85 -6.21 8.90
N GLY A 314 -13.10 -5.17 8.56
CA GLY A 314 -11.91 -4.72 9.28
C GLY A 314 -12.11 -4.47 10.78
N VAL A 315 -13.34 -4.17 11.24
CA VAL A 315 -13.68 -4.16 12.67
C VAL A 315 -13.59 -5.57 13.26
N SER A 316 -14.29 -6.52 12.65
CA SER A 316 -14.39 -7.90 13.13
C SER A 316 -13.11 -8.72 12.92
N GLU A 317 -12.36 -8.38 11.87
CA GLU A 317 -11.12 -9.04 11.45
C GLU A 317 -9.85 -8.40 12.04
N ALA A 318 -10.00 -7.32 12.82
CA ALA A 318 -8.88 -6.71 13.53
C ALA A 318 -8.15 -7.74 14.41
N MET A 319 -6.84 -7.83 14.25
CA MET A 319 -6.03 -8.84 14.94
C MET A 319 -5.25 -8.25 16.11
N ASN A 320 -5.14 -9.00 17.21
CA ASN A 320 -4.18 -8.74 18.27
C ASN A 320 -2.76 -9.23 17.87
N PRO A 321 -1.70 -8.99 18.67
CA PRO A 321 -0.34 -9.49 18.40
C PRO A 321 -0.22 -11.02 18.31
N GLN A 322 -1.16 -11.76 18.90
CA GLN A 322 -1.23 -13.22 18.83
C GLN A 322 -1.94 -13.73 17.55
N SER A 323 -2.49 -12.82 16.75
CA SER A 323 -3.30 -13.10 15.55
C SER A 323 -4.71 -13.62 15.82
N ASP A 324 -5.23 -13.39 17.03
CA ASP A 324 -6.64 -13.63 17.31
C ASP A 324 -7.47 -12.47 16.76
N LEU A 325 -8.55 -12.79 16.05
CA LEU A 325 -9.53 -11.83 15.53
C LEU A 325 -10.28 -11.16 16.69
N TYR A 326 -10.73 -9.92 16.47
CA TYR A 326 -11.62 -9.21 17.39
C TYR A 326 -12.94 -9.97 17.53
N GLY A 327 -13.48 -10.41 16.39
CA GLY A 327 -14.60 -11.33 16.30
C GLY A 327 -15.97 -10.68 16.54
N MET A 328 -16.99 -11.36 16.02
CA MET A 328 -18.37 -10.88 16.08
C MET A 328 -18.99 -10.93 17.47
N ASP A 329 -18.63 -11.92 18.29
CA ASP A 329 -19.19 -12.06 19.65
C ASP A 329 -18.84 -10.85 20.52
N ARG A 330 -17.58 -10.40 20.42
CA ARG A 330 -17.09 -9.22 21.15
C ARG A 330 -17.75 -7.94 20.64
N LEU A 331 -17.92 -7.80 19.32
CA LEU A 331 -18.65 -6.67 18.73
C LEU A 331 -20.10 -6.62 19.22
N ARG A 332 -20.80 -7.76 19.24
CA ARG A 332 -22.17 -7.87 19.76
C ARG A 332 -22.24 -7.54 21.25
N GLU A 333 -21.27 -7.98 22.04
CA GLU A 333 -21.22 -7.67 23.47
C GLU A 333 -21.08 -6.16 23.74
N ILE A 334 -20.17 -5.47 23.04
CA ILE A 334 -19.99 -4.03 23.22
C ILE A 334 -21.19 -3.22 22.70
N VAL A 335 -21.83 -3.66 21.61
CA VAL A 335 -23.05 -3.02 21.10
C VAL A 335 -24.20 -3.21 22.10
N SER A 336 -24.41 -4.41 22.61
CA SER A 336 -25.48 -4.73 23.56
C SER A 336 -25.34 -3.91 24.85
N ASN A 337 -24.15 -3.89 25.44
CA ASN A 337 -23.90 -3.30 26.76
C ASN A 337 -23.50 -1.82 26.72
N GLY A 338 -23.23 -1.28 25.53
CA GLY A 338 -22.78 0.10 25.33
C GLY A 338 -23.89 1.14 25.51
N SER A 339 -23.49 2.41 25.39
CA SER A 339 -24.43 3.54 25.46
C SER A 339 -25.47 3.50 24.34
N PRO A 340 -26.72 3.93 24.57
CA PRO A 340 -27.67 4.17 23.49
C PRO A 340 -27.34 5.43 22.66
N ASN A 341 -26.44 6.28 23.15
CA ASN A 341 -25.97 7.44 22.41
C ASN A 341 -25.05 6.99 21.24
N PRO A 342 -25.35 7.36 19.98
CA PRO A 342 -24.57 6.95 18.81
C PRO A 342 -23.09 7.32 18.85
N GLU A 343 -22.75 8.53 19.30
CA GLU A 343 -21.37 9.00 19.41
C GLU A 343 -20.61 8.23 20.48
N GLU A 344 -21.17 8.12 21.69
CA GLU A 344 -20.55 7.37 22.78
C GLU A 344 -20.33 5.89 22.42
N LEU A 345 -21.32 5.27 21.76
CA LEU A 345 -21.21 3.88 21.32
C LEU A 345 -20.15 3.72 20.23
N GLY A 346 -20.15 4.58 19.23
CA GLY A 346 -19.18 4.54 18.14
C GLY A 346 -17.74 4.73 18.61
N VAL A 347 -17.52 5.69 19.52
CA VAL A 347 -16.22 5.88 20.18
C VAL A 347 -15.83 4.64 20.99
N ALA A 348 -16.76 4.05 21.75
CA ALA A 348 -16.47 2.86 22.54
C ALA A 348 -16.04 1.66 21.68
N ILE A 349 -16.73 1.41 20.56
CA ILE A 349 -16.39 0.35 19.61
C ILE A 349 -14.99 0.59 19.04
N ARG A 350 -14.72 1.78 18.51
CA ARG A 350 -13.42 2.12 17.91
C ARG A 350 -12.26 1.95 18.91
N GLU A 351 -12.43 2.42 20.14
CA GLU A 351 -11.39 2.31 21.16
C GLU A 351 -11.19 0.86 21.66
N ASP A 352 -12.24 0.04 21.68
CA ASP A 352 -12.09 -1.38 22.04
C ASP A 352 -11.37 -2.19 20.95
N VAL A 353 -11.66 -1.91 19.67
CA VAL A 353 -10.92 -2.48 18.52
C VAL A 353 -9.43 -2.10 18.60
N ARG A 354 -9.12 -0.81 18.83
CA ARG A 354 -7.73 -0.34 18.99
C ARG A 354 -7.03 -1.00 20.17
N ARG A 355 -7.73 -1.18 21.29
CA ARG A 355 -7.21 -1.86 22.48
C ARG A 355 -6.90 -3.32 22.18
N HIS A 356 -7.80 -4.04 21.50
CA HIS A 356 -7.57 -5.41 21.07
C HIS A 356 -6.36 -5.53 20.14
N ALA A 357 -6.25 -4.63 19.15
CA ALA A 357 -5.13 -4.60 18.23
C ALA A 357 -3.77 -4.38 18.94
N SER A 358 -3.76 -3.66 20.07
CA SER A 358 -2.58 -3.47 20.92
C SER A 358 -1.34 -2.99 20.13
N GLY A 359 -1.55 -2.06 19.19
CA GLY A 359 -0.50 -1.50 18.35
C GLY A 359 -0.08 -2.35 17.15
N ARG A 360 -0.74 -3.51 16.91
CA ARG A 360 -0.59 -4.25 15.66
C ARG A 360 -1.18 -3.43 14.50
N PRO A 361 -0.47 -3.29 13.37
CA PRO A 361 -1.03 -2.68 12.18
C PRO A 361 -2.27 -3.43 11.70
N GLN A 362 -3.30 -2.70 11.28
CA GLN A 362 -4.52 -3.27 10.74
C GLN A 362 -4.27 -3.95 9.39
N ASN A 363 -5.06 -4.99 9.08
CA ASN A 363 -4.94 -5.76 7.83
C ASN A 363 -5.82 -5.20 6.70
N ASP A 364 -6.95 -4.62 7.09
CA ASP A 364 -7.95 -3.99 6.22
C ASP A 364 -8.45 -2.66 6.80
N ASP A 365 -9.14 -1.89 5.99
CA ASP A 365 -9.72 -0.61 6.39
C ASP A 365 -10.77 -0.82 7.50
N ILE A 366 -10.85 0.13 8.44
CA ILE A 366 -11.77 0.05 9.57
C ILE A 366 -12.72 1.23 9.48
N THR A 367 -13.97 0.94 9.14
CA THR A 367 -15.02 1.95 9.05
C THR A 367 -16.20 1.58 9.93
N LEU A 368 -16.74 2.58 10.61
CA LEU A 368 -17.89 2.46 11.48
C LEU A 368 -18.81 3.65 11.23
N MET A 369 -20.11 3.39 11.14
CA MET A 369 -21.16 4.41 11.13
C MET A 369 -22.23 4.01 12.14
N VAL A 370 -22.54 4.92 13.05
CA VAL A 370 -23.54 4.73 14.11
C VAL A 370 -24.54 5.87 14.05
N PHE A 371 -25.82 5.58 14.06
CA PHE A 371 -26.86 6.60 14.12
C PHE A 371 -28.05 6.11 14.92
N GLY A 372 -28.84 7.01 15.47
CA GLY A 372 -29.95 6.60 16.32
C GLY A 372 -30.91 7.73 16.65
N ARG A 373 -32.09 7.33 17.11
CA ARG A 373 -33.11 8.26 17.58
C ARG A 373 -32.93 8.47 19.09
N LEU A 374 -32.75 9.71 19.51
CA LEU A 374 -32.58 10.05 20.91
C LEU A 374 -33.88 9.82 21.71
N SER A 375 -33.72 9.45 22.97
CA SER A 375 -34.81 9.14 23.91
C SER A 375 -35.67 10.33 24.31
#